data_AF-A0A3D1S7V9-F1
#
_entry.id   AF-A0A3D1S7V9-F1
#
_cell.length_a   1.000
_cell.length_b   1.000
_cell.length_c   1.000
_cell.angle_alpha   90.00
_cell.angle_beta   90.00
_cell.angle_gamma   90.00
#
_symmetry.space_group_name_H-M   'P 1'
#
loop_
_entity.id
_entity.type
_entity.pdbx_description
1 polymer ?
#
loop_
_entity_poly.entity_id
_entity_poly.type
_entity_poly.pdbx_seq_one_letter_code
_entity_poly.pdbx_strand_id
1 'polypeptide(L)'
;ETVRGIFHHNALTAVTGLGLTALILLYGNWQYHNKKRSHITIKTEKIDKPMRIVGISDLHLGYTISKKELSRWVEMINAENPDMVIIGGDLVDNQLRPVWMHSLD
;
A
#
# COMPACT_ATOMS: atom_id res chain seq x y z
N GLU A 1 24.92 37.43 25.47
CA GLU A 1 24.18 37.83 24.25
C GLU A 1 24.43 36.89 23.05
N THR A 2 25.67 36.59 22.68
CA THR A 2 26.02 35.88 21.42
C THR A 2 25.64 34.40 21.34
N VAL A 3 25.66 33.68 22.47
CA VAL A 3 25.33 32.24 22.51
C VAL A 3 23.86 32.01 22.11
N ARG A 4 22.95 32.88 22.57
CA ARG A 4 21.52 32.79 22.27
C ARG A 4 21.20 32.98 20.78
N GLY A 5 21.96 33.82 20.06
CA GLY A 5 21.80 34.06 18.62
C GLY A 5 22.23 32.88 17.72
N ILE A 6 23.24 32.11 18.15
CA ILE A 6 23.73 30.90 17.46
C ILE A 6 22.76 29.73 17.71
N PHE A 7 22.26 29.58 18.93
CA PHE A 7 21.25 28.56 19.24
C PHE A 7 19.92 28.81 18.54
N HIS A 8 19.51 30.06 18.28
CA HIS A 8 18.29 30.32 17.52
C HIS A 8 18.41 29.94 16.02
N HIS A 9 19.57 30.11 15.38
CA HIS A 9 19.77 29.64 13.99
C HIS A 9 19.88 28.11 13.90
N ASN A 10 20.52 27.46 14.87
CA ASN A 10 20.66 25.99 14.91
C ASN A 10 19.37 25.29 15.36
N ALA A 11 18.63 25.86 16.31
CA ALA A 11 17.34 25.33 16.73
C ALA A 11 16.28 25.55 15.64
N LEU A 12 16.26 26.71 14.98
CA LEU A 12 15.33 26.95 13.88
C LEU A 12 15.61 26.04 12.68
N THR A 13 16.87 25.85 12.30
CA THR A 13 17.25 24.91 11.22
C THR A 13 16.94 23.46 11.61
N ALA A 14 17.20 23.05 12.86
CA ALA A 14 16.84 21.72 13.35
C ALA A 14 15.31 21.49 13.36
N VAL A 15 14.53 22.45 13.86
CA VAL A 15 13.06 22.37 13.86
C VAL A 15 12.51 22.36 12.44
N THR A 16 13.08 23.16 11.54
CA THR A 16 12.68 23.17 10.13
C THR A 16 13.01 21.84 9.46
N GLY A 17 14.22 21.30 9.67
CA GLY A 17 14.63 20.01 9.13
C GLY A 17 13.75 18.86 9.65
N LEU A 18 13.59 18.75 10.98
CA LEU A 18 12.75 17.73 11.60
C LEU A 18 11.28 17.88 11.19
N GLY A 19 10.78 19.12 11.10
CA GLY A 19 9.43 19.41 10.63
C GLY A 19 9.21 18.96 9.19
N LEU A 20 10.14 19.26 8.29
CA LEU A 20 10.08 18.81 6.90
C LEU A 20 10.13 17.27 6.80
N THR A 21 11.02 16.62 7.55
CA THR A 21 11.08 15.15 7.59
C THR A 21 9.77 14.56 8.09
N ALA A 22 9.21 15.08 9.19
CA ALA A 22 7.94 14.62 9.73
C ALA A 22 6.79 14.81 8.71
N LEU A 23 6.74 15.94 8.02
CA LEU A 23 5.74 16.19 6.97
C LEU A 23 5.86 15.20 5.81
N ILE A 24 7.08 14.89 5.35
CA ILE A 24 7.31 13.89 4.30
C ILE A 24 6.85 12.50 4.75
N LEU A 25 7.18 12.10 5.99
CA LEU A 25 6.76 10.80 6.53
C LEU A 25 5.24 10.70 6.70
N LEU A 26 4.60 11.76 7.20
CA LEU A 26 3.14 11.82 7.33
C LEU A 26 2.46 11.75 5.96
N TYR A 27 2.96 12.49 4.97
CA TYR A 27 2.46 12.45 3.60
C TYR A 27 2.66 11.08 2.96
N GLY A 28 3.85 10.48 3.13
CA GLY A 28 4.15 9.14 2.62
C GLY A 28 3.24 8.07 3.23
N ASN A 29 3.01 8.13 4.55
CA ASN A 29 2.10 7.22 5.23
C ASN A 29 0.65 7.38 4.75
N TRP A 30 0.19 8.62 4.60
CA TRP A 30 -1.14 8.89 4.05
C TRP A 30 -1.29 8.37 2.62
N GLN A 31 -0.29 8.61 1.76
CA GLN A 31 -0.27 8.12 0.38
C GLN A 31 -0.22 6.58 0.31
N TYR A 32 0.50 5.93 1.23
CA TYR A 32 0.57 4.46 1.31
C TYR A 32 -0.80 3.84 1.64
N HIS A 33 -1.53 4.44 2.57
CA HIS A 33 -2.89 3.98 2.92
C HIS A 33 -3.91 4.29 1.84
N ASN A 34 -3.68 5.33 1.02
CA ASN A 34 -4.57 5.73 -0.06
C ASN A 34 -4.30 4.95 -1.36
N LYS A 35 -4.38 3.61 -1.28
CA LYS A 35 -4.15 2.70 -2.41
C LYS A 35 -5.15 2.99 -3.53
N LYS A 36 -4.64 3.35 -4.71
CA LYS A 36 -5.46 3.68 -5.89
C LYS A 36 -5.57 2.49 -6.83
N ARG A 37 -6.78 2.26 -7.33
CA ARG A 37 -7.07 1.27 -8.36
C ARG A 37 -6.46 1.71 -9.70
N SER A 38 -5.56 0.90 -10.26
CA SER A 38 -4.98 1.15 -11.58
C SER A 38 -5.81 0.45 -12.65
N HIS A 39 -6.40 1.23 -13.56
CA HIS A 39 -7.24 0.69 -14.63
C HIS A 39 -6.56 0.84 -15.97
N ILE A 40 -6.46 -0.27 -16.70
CA ILE A 40 -5.92 -0.28 -18.05
C ILE A 40 -6.97 -0.89 -18.96
N THR A 41 -7.38 -0.14 -19.98
CA THR A 41 -8.27 -0.65 -21.03
C THR A 41 -7.41 -1.12 -22.20
N ILE A 42 -7.39 -2.42 -22.42
CA ILE A 42 -6.73 -3.01 -23.59
C ILE A 42 -7.79 -3.19 -24.67
N LYS A 43 -7.60 -2.55 -25.83
CA LYS A 43 -8.46 -2.74 -27.01
C LYS A 43 -7.82 -3.78 -27.92
N THR A 44 -8.58 -4.82 -28.27
CA THR A 44 -8.13 -5.87 -29.19
C THR A 44 -9.31 -6.40 -29.99
N GLU A 45 -9.07 -6.78 -31.24
CA GLU A 45 -10.04 -7.46 -32.10
C GLU A 45 -10.08 -8.98 -31.86
N LYS A 46 -9.17 -9.50 -31.03
CA LYS A 46 -9.04 -10.94 -30.75
C LYS A 46 -10.10 -11.48 -29.77
N ILE A 47 -10.95 -10.62 -29.22
CA ILE A 47 -11.93 -10.98 -28.20
C ILE A 47 -13.27 -10.35 -28.58
N ASP A 48 -14.30 -11.19 -28.70
CA ASP A 48 -15.63 -10.79 -29.16
C ASP A 48 -16.45 -10.04 -28.11
N LYS A 49 -16.11 -10.17 -26.82
CA LYS A 49 -16.82 -9.56 -25.70
C LYS A 49 -15.85 -8.83 -24.77
N PRO A 50 -16.20 -7.64 -24.26
CA PRO A 50 -15.41 -6.98 -23.22
C PRO A 50 -15.23 -7.92 -22.02
N MET A 51 -13.98 -8.06 -21.57
CA MET A 51 -13.62 -8.89 -20.43
C MET A 51 -12.95 -8.02 -19.36
N ARG A 52 -13.32 -8.23 -18.10
CA ARG A 52 -12.72 -7.57 -16.95
C ARG A 52 -11.82 -8.55 -16.21
N ILE A 53 -10.53 -8.25 -16.25
CA ILE A 53 -9.51 -8.97 -15.49
C ILE A 53 -9.03 -8.09 -14.35
N VAL A 54 -9.01 -8.63 -13.14
CA VAL A 54 -8.42 -7.97 -11.97
C VAL A 54 -7.14 -8.70 -11.59
N GLY A 55 -6.03 -7.97 -11.53
CA GLY A 55 -4.73 -8.52 -11.12
C GLY A 55 -4.37 -8.09 -9.70
N ILE A 56 -3.82 -9.01 -8.92
CA ILE A 56 -3.26 -8.75 -7.59
C ILE A 56 -1.94 -9.52 -7.42
N SER A 57 -0.97 -8.92 -6.73
CA SER A 57 0.37 -9.49 -6.49
C SER A 57 0.94 -8.91 -5.19
N ASP A 58 2.05 -9.48 -4.70
CA ASP A 58 2.85 -8.94 -3.60
C ASP A 58 2.00 -8.70 -2.34
N LEU A 59 1.19 -9.72 -2.02
CA LEU A 59 0.29 -9.69 -0.87
C LEU A 59 1.07 -9.80 0.45
N HIS A 60 2.21 -10.50 0.50
CA HIS A 60 3.05 -10.64 1.71
C HIS A 60 2.20 -10.88 2.99
N LEU A 61 1.34 -11.89 2.92
CA LEU A 61 0.33 -12.15 3.94
C LEU A 61 0.98 -12.46 5.28
N GLY A 62 0.40 -11.89 6.34
CA GLY A 62 0.76 -12.16 7.72
C GLY A 62 1.79 -11.20 8.33
N TYR A 63 2.76 -10.69 7.58
CA TYR A 63 3.67 -9.64 8.06
C TYR A 63 3.20 -8.25 7.69
N THR A 64 2.98 -8.04 6.39
CA THR A 64 2.65 -6.72 5.85
C THR A 64 1.14 -6.55 5.76
N ILE A 65 0.44 -7.58 5.27
CA ILE A 65 -1.00 -7.53 5.04
C ILE A 65 -1.73 -8.44 6.02
N SER A 66 -2.64 -7.82 6.77
CA SER A 66 -3.51 -8.50 7.72
C SER A 66 -4.70 -9.19 7.05
N LYS A 67 -5.31 -10.16 7.74
CA LYS A 67 -6.57 -10.81 7.31
C LYS A 67 -7.66 -9.79 6.99
N LYS A 68 -7.83 -8.76 7.83
CA LYS A 68 -8.83 -7.70 7.64
C LYS A 68 -8.58 -6.89 6.37
N GLU A 69 -7.32 -6.55 6.09
CA GLU A 69 -6.97 -5.80 4.88
C GLU A 69 -7.19 -6.65 3.62
N LEU A 70 -6.81 -7.92 3.65
CA LEU A 70 -7.10 -8.86 2.57
C LEU A 70 -8.61 -9.00 2.33
N SER A 71 -9.43 -9.16 3.39
CA SER A 71 -10.89 -9.23 3.26
C SER A 71 -11.47 -8.00 2.57
N ARG A 72 -11.00 -6.80 2.94
CA ARG A 72 -11.40 -5.55 2.26
C ARG A 72 -11.04 -5.56 0.79
N TRP A 73 -9.86 -6.07 0.43
CA TRP A 73 -9.45 -6.18 -0.98
C TRP A 73 -10.31 -7.18 -1.74
N VAL A 74 -10.62 -8.34 -1.15
CA VAL A 74 -11.53 -9.32 -1.75
C VAL A 74 -12.90 -8.72 -2.01
N GLU A 75 -13.46 -7.96 -1.07
CA GLU A 75 -14.71 -7.22 -1.27
C GLU A 75 -14.62 -6.21 -2.42
N MET A 76 -13.54 -5.44 -2.49
CA MET A 76 -13.31 -4.49 -3.60
C MET A 76 -13.20 -5.19 -4.95
N ILE A 77 -12.46 -6.31 -5.03
CA ILE A 77 -12.31 -7.10 -6.25
C ILE A 77 -13.66 -7.66 -6.69
N ASN A 78 -14.41 -8.27 -5.76
CA ASN A 78 -15.72 -8.83 -6.07
C ASN A 78 -16.72 -7.76 -6.52
N ALA A 79 -16.66 -6.55 -5.95
CA ALA A 79 -17.49 -5.41 -6.36
C ALA A 79 -17.20 -4.95 -7.81
N GLU A 80 -16.01 -5.24 -8.35
CA GLU A 80 -15.72 -4.98 -9.76
C GLU A 80 -16.40 -5.96 -10.72
N ASN A 81 -16.99 -7.05 -10.23
CA ASN A 81 -17.54 -8.16 -11.03
C ASN A 81 -16.55 -8.63 -12.13
N PRO A 82 -15.35 -9.10 -11.78
CA PRO A 82 -14.37 -9.57 -12.74
C PRO A 82 -14.76 -10.92 -13.35
N ASP A 83 -14.42 -11.11 -14.62
CA ASP A 83 -14.51 -12.43 -15.28
C ASP A 83 -13.33 -13.32 -14.87
N MET A 84 -12.20 -12.70 -14.49
CA MET A 84 -10.99 -13.40 -14.06
C MET A 84 -10.21 -12.59 -13.02
N VAL A 85 -9.70 -13.29 -12.01
CA VAL A 85 -8.72 -12.75 -11.06
C VAL A 85 -7.38 -13.43 -11.30
N ILE A 86 -6.32 -12.64 -11.51
CA ILE A 86 -4.95 -13.12 -11.68
C ILE A 86 -4.17 -12.81 -10.41
N ILE A 87 -3.52 -13.84 -9.87
CA ILE A 87 -2.59 -13.71 -8.74
C ILE A 87 -1.17 -13.79 -9.31
N GLY A 88 -0.45 -12.67 -9.27
CA GLY A 88 0.86 -12.49 -9.88
C GLY A 88 2.03 -13.15 -9.15
N GLY A 89 1.87 -13.48 -7.87
CA GLY A 89 2.92 -14.03 -7.02
C GLY A 89 3.00 -13.36 -5.66
N ASP A 90 4.02 -13.72 -4.89
CA ASP A 90 4.37 -13.13 -3.57
C ASP A 90 3.18 -13.05 -2.61
N LEU A 91 2.48 -14.18 -2.50
CA LEU A 91 1.36 -14.35 -1.57
C LEU A 91 1.80 -14.34 -0.11
N VAL A 92 2.87 -15.05 0.20
CA VAL A 92 3.36 -15.24 1.57
C VAL A 92 4.86 -15.00 1.58
N ASP A 93 5.33 -14.39 2.66
CA ASP A 93 6.74 -14.20 2.93
C ASP A 93 7.47 -15.51 3.28
N ASN A 94 8.76 -15.38 3.58
CA ASN A 94 9.66 -16.47 3.93
C ASN A 94 9.21 -17.33 5.14
N GLN A 95 8.23 -16.89 5.93
CA GLN A 95 7.71 -17.64 7.07
C GLN A 95 6.19 -17.75 7.04
N LEU A 96 5.68 -18.97 7.17
CA LEU A 96 4.24 -19.25 7.25
C LEU A 96 3.62 -18.93 8.62
N ARG A 97 4.45 -18.83 9.67
CA ARG A 97 3.97 -18.64 11.06
C ARG A 97 2.97 -17.49 11.22
N PRO A 98 3.21 -16.29 10.67
CA PRO A 98 2.27 -15.18 10.83
C PRO A 98 0.93 -15.43 10.12
N VAL A 99 0.95 -16.09 8.96
CA VAL A 99 -0.29 -16.48 8.25
C VAL A 99 -1.10 -17.45 9.10
N TRP A 100 -0.45 -18.43 9.71
CA TRP A 100 -1.12 -19.41 10.58
C TRP A 100 -1.70 -18.76 11.83
N MET A 101 -0.95 -17.86 12.48
CA MET A 101 -1.45 -17.08 13.63
C MET A 101 -2.72 -16.31 13.27
N HIS A 102 -2.72 -15.59 12.14
CA HIS A 102 -3.90 -14.84 11.68
C HIS A 102 -5.05 -15.71 11.14
N SER A 103 -4.82 -16.99 10.87
CA SER A 103 -5.88 -17.92 10.46
C SER A 103 -6.71 -18.46 11.62
N LEU A 104 -6.18 -18.36 12.84
CA LEU A 104 -6.82 -18.82 14.08
C LEU A 104 -7.71 -17.74 14.75
N ASP A 105 -7.65 -16.50 14.26
CA ASP A 105 -8.53 -15.38 14.61
C ASP A 105 -9.81 -15.38 13.75
#